data_AF-A0A6P5WSC4-F1
#
_entry.id   AF-A0A6P5WSC4-F1
#
_cell.length_a   1.000
_cell.length_b   1.000
_cell.length_c   1.000
_cell.angle_alpha   90.00
_cell.angle_beta   90.00
_cell.angle_gamma   90.00
#
_symmetry.space_group_name_H-M   'P 1'
#
loop_
_entity.id
_entity.type
_entity.pdbx_description
1 polymer ?
#
loop_
_entity_poly.entity_id
_entity_poly.type
_entity_poly.pdbx_seq_one_letter_code
_entity_poly.pdbx_strand_id
1 'polypeptide(L)'
;MSSIQLKRSTKDKSLSPAEQQAQEDIAHEAETGKIFRANYCDKLGRPVLVMRPGFQNTNSTSGQIKYLVYCMENALMHLNQDQEQMVWLVDFQGWAMASISVKVTRETAHILQDHYPERLGVGILYNPPKIFESFWTMVKPFLEPKTYKKVKFVYSNDPKSQKIIEEIFDLDKLDVALGGRNRAGFDYQAYARQMKEDDIRKSNFLDSSCSSPPASILFESHQPESPDLDHDSNASDEGGLSSEGEATPPNLKCIDEKTQGLSLN
;
A
#
# COMPACT_ATOMS: atom_id res chain seq x y z
N MET A 1 -16.60 -51.19 33.66
CA MET A 1 -17.30 -49.95 33.28
C MET A 1 -16.76 -48.81 34.13
N SER A 2 -16.05 -47.84 33.54
CA SER A 2 -16.21 -46.42 33.87
C SER A 2 -15.38 -45.60 32.87
N SER A 3 -16.07 -45.06 31.88
CA SER A 3 -15.51 -44.18 30.86
C SER A 3 -15.38 -42.78 31.46
N ILE A 4 -14.16 -42.32 31.69
CA ILE A 4 -13.90 -40.92 32.02
C ILE A 4 -14.11 -40.12 30.72
N GLN A 5 -15.31 -39.54 30.61
CA GLN A 5 -15.66 -38.58 29.57
C GLN A 5 -14.81 -37.32 29.72
N LEU A 6 -13.80 -37.18 28.87
CA LEU A 6 -13.07 -35.94 28.63
C LEU A 6 -14.03 -34.94 27.97
N LYS A 7 -14.65 -34.06 28.77
CA LYS A 7 -15.32 -32.87 28.25
C LYS A 7 -14.27 -31.93 27.65
N ARG A 8 -14.00 -32.07 26.35
CA ARG A 8 -13.38 -30.99 25.57
C ARG A 8 -14.37 -29.83 25.53
N SER A 9 -14.12 -28.81 26.34
CA SER A 9 -14.79 -27.53 26.27
C SER A 9 -14.35 -26.83 24.98
N THR A 10 -15.15 -26.94 23.91
CA THR A 10 -15.05 -26.05 22.75
C THR A 10 -15.55 -24.69 23.20
N LYS A 11 -14.62 -23.84 23.62
CA LYS A 11 -14.89 -22.43 23.90
C LYS A 11 -15.23 -21.78 22.56
N ASP A 12 -16.51 -21.51 22.34
CA ASP A 12 -17.00 -20.73 21.21
C ASP A 12 -16.47 -19.30 21.39
N LYS A 13 -15.30 -19.01 20.80
CA LYS A 13 -14.68 -17.68 20.86
C LYS A 13 -15.37 -16.81 19.80
N SER A 14 -16.53 -16.26 20.13
CA SER A 14 -17.11 -15.15 19.37
C SER A 14 -16.12 -13.99 19.35
N LEU A 15 -15.88 -13.40 18.17
CA LEU A 15 -15.03 -12.21 18.02
C LEU A 15 -15.60 -11.04 18.84
N SER A 16 -14.71 -10.21 19.39
CA SER A 16 -15.10 -8.96 20.04
C SER A 16 -15.68 -7.97 19.02
N PRO A 17 -16.47 -6.97 19.46
CA PRO A 17 -17.02 -5.96 18.55
C PRO A 17 -15.95 -5.20 17.75
N ALA A 18 -14.78 -4.94 18.36
CA ALA A 18 -13.68 -4.27 17.68
C ALA A 18 -13.04 -5.15 16.58
N GLU A 19 -12.92 -6.46 16.82
CA GLU A 19 -12.42 -7.41 15.81
C GLU A 19 -13.41 -7.58 14.66
N GLN A 20 -14.72 -7.62 14.96
CA GLN A 20 -15.76 -7.66 13.94
C GLN A 20 -15.72 -6.41 13.05
N GLN A 21 -15.63 -5.22 13.65
CA GLN A 21 -15.50 -3.97 12.90
C GLN A 21 -14.23 -3.96 12.04
N ALA A 22 -13.10 -4.41 12.58
CA ALA A 22 -11.85 -4.48 11.82
C ALA A 22 -11.96 -5.43 10.61
N GLN A 23 -12.66 -6.56 10.76
CA GLN A 23 -12.94 -7.47 9.63
C GLN A 23 -13.86 -6.83 8.58
N GLU A 24 -14.88 -6.10 9.00
CA GLU A 24 -15.78 -5.38 8.09
C GLU A 24 -15.04 -4.29 7.31
N ASP A 25 -14.18 -3.52 7.98
CA ASP A 25 -13.35 -2.49 7.33
C ASP A 25 -12.42 -3.11 6.28
N ILE A 26 -11.79 -4.24 6.60
CA ILE A 26 -10.92 -5.00 5.68
C ILE A 26 -11.73 -5.56 4.50
N ALA A 27 -12.90 -6.12 4.77
CA ALA A 27 -13.78 -6.65 3.73
C ALA A 27 -14.21 -5.54 2.76
N HIS A 28 -14.56 -4.35 3.26
CA HIS A 28 -14.91 -3.21 2.44
C HIS A 28 -13.75 -2.75 1.54
N GLU A 29 -12.53 -2.69 2.08
CA GLU A 29 -11.33 -2.38 1.28
C GLU A 29 -11.06 -3.44 0.19
N ALA A 30 -11.46 -4.71 0.41
CA ALA A 30 -11.24 -5.84 -0.48
C ALA A 30 -12.24 -5.95 -1.64
N GLU A 31 -13.42 -5.35 -1.56
CA GLU A 31 -14.57 -5.57 -2.47
C GLU A 31 -14.23 -5.46 -3.96
N THR A 32 -13.37 -4.52 -4.34
CA THR A 32 -13.00 -4.28 -5.74
C THR A 32 -11.77 -5.07 -6.20
N GLY A 33 -11.14 -5.82 -5.30
CA GLY A 33 -9.88 -6.52 -5.55
C GLY A 33 -8.75 -5.58 -5.94
N LYS A 34 -8.71 -4.36 -5.39
CA LYS A 34 -7.60 -3.42 -5.61
C LYS A 34 -6.25 -3.96 -5.14
N ILE A 35 -6.26 -4.84 -4.15
CA ILE A 35 -5.12 -5.65 -3.71
C ILE A 35 -5.70 -7.01 -3.33
N PHE A 36 -5.07 -8.10 -3.71
CA PHE A 36 -5.44 -9.43 -3.22
C PHE A 36 -4.27 -10.42 -3.32
N ARG A 37 -4.28 -11.43 -2.46
CA ARG A 37 -3.37 -12.59 -2.57
C ARG A 37 -3.91 -13.56 -3.61
N ALA A 38 -3.14 -13.78 -4.68
CA ALA A 38 -3.50 -14.79 -5.67
C ALA A 38 -3.53 -16.19 -5.05
N ASN A 39 -4.36 -17.06 -5.63
CA ASN A 39 -4.44 -18.48 -5.27
C ASN A 39 -3.33 -19.34 -5.94
N TYR A 40 -2.34 -18.68 -6.54
CA TYR A 40 -1.17 -19.30 -7.14
C TYR A 40 0.12 -18.62 -6.64
N CYS A 41 1.23 -19.34 -6.74
CA CYS A 41 2.56 -18.83 -6.50
C CYS A 41 3.30 -18.61 -7.82
N ASP A 42 4.41 -17.89 -7.76
CA ASP A 42 5.39 -17.91 -8.83
C ASP A 42 6.10 -19.27 -8.91
N LYS A 43 6.95 -19.47 -9.93
CA LYS A 43 7.70 -20.72 -10.14
C LYS A 43 8.70 -21.04 -9.03
N LEU A 44 9.06 -20.07 -8.19
CA LEU A 44 9.92 -20.26 -7.02
C LEU A 44 9.11 -20.56 -5.75
N GLY A 45 7.78 -20.65 -5.85
CA GLY A 45 6.89 -20.93 -4.72
C GLY A 45 6.59 -19.69 -3.87
N ARG A 46 6.92 -18.49 -4.33
CA ARG A 46 6.63 -17.24 -3.61
C ARG A 46 5.16 -16.86 -3.81
N PRO A 47 4.44 -16.46 -2.75
CA PRO A 47 3.08 -15.97 -2.85
C PRO A 47 3.04 -14.68 -3.68
N VAL A 48 1.96 -14.49 -4.43
CA VAL A 48 1.78 -13.35 -5.33
C VAL A 48 0.70 -12.44 -4.77
N LEU A 49 1.04 -11.17 -4.54
CA LEU A 49 0.07 -10.10 -4.32
C LEU A 49 -0.19 -9.40 -5.64
N VAL A 50 -1.44 -9.45 -6.10
CA VAL A 50 -1.89 -8.68 -7.26
C VAL A 50 -2.41 -7.33 -6.76
N MET A 51 -1.92 -6.25 -7.37
CA MET A 51 -2.29 -4.88 -7.02
C MET A 51 -2.86 -4.19 -8.26
N ARG A 52 -4.08 -3.67 -8.16
CA ARG A 52 -4.82 -3.05 -9.26
C ARG A 52 -5.21 -1.63 -8.85
N PRO A 53 -4.26 -0.67 -8.87
CA PRO A 53 -4.51 0.69 -8.42
C PRO A 53 -5.70 1.39 -9.11
N GLY A 54 -6.05 1.00 -10.34
CA GLY A 54 -7.26 1.50 -11.03
C GLY A 54 -8.60 1.13 -10.38
N PHE A 55 -8.61 0.24 -9.39
CA PHE A 55 -9.81 -0.29 -8.72
C PHE A 55 -9.99 0.28 -7.30
N GLN A 56 -9.35 1.41 -6.98
CA GLN A 56 -9.51 2.06 -5.68
C GLN A 56 -10.97 2.42 -5.39
N ASN A 57 -11.48 2.02 -4.22
CA ASN A 57 -12.87 2.25 -3.79
C ASN A 57 -13.00 3.15 -2.55
N THR A 58 -11.89 3.46 -1.87
CA THR A 58 -11.90 4.26 -0.64
C THR A 58 -10.88 5.39 -0.70
N ASN A 59 -11.05 6.40 0.14
CA ASN A 59 -10.09 7.50 0.32
C ASN A 59 -9.37 7.45 1.68
N SER A 60 -9.71 6.46 2.53
CA SER A 60 -9.12 6.31 3.86
C SER A 60 -7.70 5.80 3.75
N THR A 61 -6.70 6.67 4.01
CA THR A 61 -5.30 6.24 4.03
C THR A 61 -5.08 5.12 5.06
N SER A 62 -5.63 5.26 6.28
CA SER A 62 -5.50 4.24 7.32
C SER A 62 -6.15 2.90 6.91
N GLY A 63 -7.33 2.94 6.28
CA GLY A 63 -8.00 1.74 5.78
C GLY A 63 -7.17 1.02 4.72
N GLN A 64 -6.67 1.76 3.74
CA GLN A 64 -5.82 1.23 2.67
C GLN A 64 -4.53 0.62 3.21
N ILE A 65 -3.89 1.27 4.18
CA ILE A 65 -2.67 0.77 4.81
C ILE A 65 -2.94 -0.50 5.62
N LYS A 66 -4.02 -0.52 6.44
CA LYS A 66 -4.42 -1.73 7.18
C LYS A 66 -4.70 -2.88 6.23
N TYR A 67 -5.37 -2.62 5.10
CA TYR A 67 -5.65 -3.63 4.10
C TYR A 67 -4.42 -4.15 3.38
N LEU A 68 -3.46 -3.28 3.05
CA LEU A 68 -2.16 -3.69 2.51
C LEU A 68 -1.41 -4.62 3.49
N VAL A 69 -1.32 -4.22 4.76
CA VAL A 69 -0.68 -5.01 5.81
C VAL A 69 -1.39 -6.36 5.97
N TYR A 70 -2.73 -6.39 6.00
CA TYR A 70 -3.51 -7.63 6.02
C TYR A 70 -3.13 -8.58 4.87
N CYS A 71 -3.07 -8.06 3.64
CA CYS A 71 -2.67 -8.85 2.47
C CYS A 71 -1.23 -9.38 2.59
N MET A 72 -0.29 -8.55 3.07
CA MET A 72 1.11 -8.93 3.26
C MET A 72 1.27 -10.01 4.32
N GLU A 73 0.66 -9.84 5.50
CA GLU A 73 0.68 -10.84 6.58
C GLU A 73 0.12 -12.18 6.10
N ASN A 74 -1.00 -12.15 5.37
CA ASN A 74 -1.58 -13.35 4.79
C ASN A 74 -0.67 -13.98 3.74
N ALA A 75 0.01 -13.19 2.91
CA ALA A 75 1.01 -13.74 1.99
C ALA A 75 2.17 -14.41 2.76
N LEU A 76 2.69 -13.77 3.82
CA LEU A 76 3.78 -14.31 4.61
C LEU A 76 3.43 -15.63 5.31
N MET A 77 2.19 -15.79 5.80
CA MET A 77 1.71 -17.05 6.40
C MET A 77 1.66 -18.23 5.40
N HIS A 78 1.71 -17.96 4.10
CA HIS A 78 1.70 -18.99 3.04
C HIS A 78 3.08 -19.25 2.45
N LEU A 79 4.14 -18.68 3.02
CA LEU A 79 5.49 -18.97 2.61
C LEU A 79 5.87 -20.41 2.99
N ASN A 80 6.60 -21.07 2.10
CA ASN A 80 7.31 -22.29 2.45
C ASN A 80 8.44 -21.96 3.43
N GLN A 81 8.89 -22.95 4.20
CA GLN A 81 9.88 -22.78 5.28
C GLN A 81 11.21 -22.14 4.82
N ASP A 82 11.56 -22.27 3.53
CA ASP A 82 12.77 -21.71 2.93
C ASP A 82 12.54 -20.43 2.12
N GLN A 83 11.35 -19.83 2.18
CA GLN A 83 11.03 -18.59 1.47
C GLN A 83 10.61 -17.50 2.45
N GLU A 84 11.11 -16.29 2.20
CA GLU A 84 10.83 -15.11 3.03
C GLU A 84 10.25 -13.94 2.22
N GLN A 85 10.08 -14.16 0.91
CA GLN A 85 9.78 -13.12 -0.07
C GLN A 85 8.49 -13.39 -0.82
N MET A 86 7.79 -12.31 -1.16
CA MET A 86 6.58 -12.31 -1.99
C MET A 86 6.83 -11.61 -3.32
N VAL A 87 5.95 -11.88 -4.29
CA VAL A 87 5.92 -11.20 -5.58
C VAL A 87 4.82 -10.16 -5.59
N TRP A 88 5.11 -8.95 -6.07
CA TRP A 88 4.10 -7.94 -6.32
C TRP A 88 3.84 -7.86 -7.81
N LEU A 89 2.60 -8.03 -8.24
CA LEU A 89 2.18 -7.97 -9.63
C LEU A 89 1.16 -6.84 -9.77
N VAL A 90 1.60 -5.72 -10.33
CA VAL A 90 0.80 -4.50 -10.46
C VAL A 90 0.16 -4.44 -11.83
N ASP A 91 -1.17 -4.49 -11.85
CA ASP A 91 -2.03 -4.31 -13.02
C ASP A 91 -2.43 -2.84 -13.16
N PHE A 92 -2.06 -2.20 -14.27
CA PHE A 92 -2.42 -0.82 -14.54
C PHE A 92 -3.77 -0.66 -15.26
N GLN A 93 -4.58 -1.72 -15.39
CA GLN A 93 -5.94 -1.60 -15.89
C GLN A 93 -6.74 -0.57 -15.07
N GLY A 94 -7.38 0.37 -15.77
CA GLY A 94 -8.18 1.44 -15.15
C GLY A 94 -7.36 2.49 -14.38
N TRP A 95 -6.02 2.43 -14.44
CA TRP A 95 -5.19 3.39 -13.73
C TRP A 95 -5.28 4.80 -14.33
N ALA A 96 -5.33 5.78 -13.44
CA ALA A 96 -5.15 7.20 -13.72
C ALA A 96 -4.17 7.80 -12.71
N MET A 97 -3.66 9.00 -12.97
CA MET A 97 -2.75 9.69 -12.03
C MET A 97 -3.35 9.85 -10.62
N ALA A 98 -4.68 10.00 -10.53
CA ALA A 98 -5.39 10.11 -9.26
C ALA A 98 -5.62 8.76 -8.55
N SER A 99 -5.34 7.63 -9.21
CA SER A 99 -5.54 6.29 -8.65
C SER A 99 -4.59 5.98 -7.49
N ILE A 100 -3.46 6.68 -7.39
CA ILE A 100 -2.48 6.47 -6.31
C ILE A 100 -2.16 7.81 -5.64
N SER A 101 -2.40 7.87 -4.33
CA SER A 101 -2.01 9.02 -3.51
C SER A 101 -0.52 8.97 -3.16
N VAL A 102 0.18 10.10 -3.31
CA VAL A 102 1.57 10.25 -2.85
C VAL A 102 1.67 10.02 -1.33
N LYS A 103 0.64 10.39 -0.56
CA LYS A 103 0.58 10.14 0.89
C LYS A 103 0.59 8.64 1.19
N VAL A 104 -0.30 7.89 0.54
CA VAL A 104 -0.39 6.42 0.69
C VAL A 104 0.92 5.76 0.25
N THR A 105 1.53 6.26 -0.83
CA THR A 105 2.81 5.74 -1.32
C THR A 105 3.93 5.93 -0.30
N ARG A 106 4.01 7.13 0.31
CA ARG A 106 4.99 7.42 1.35
C ARG A 106 4.77 6.56 2.59
N GLU A 107 3.54 6.44 3.08
CA GLU A 107 3.23 5.59 4.24
C GLU A 107 3.51 4.11 3.95
N THR A 108 3.20 3.64 2.74
CA THR A 108 3.57 2.28 2.29
C THR A 108 5.08 2.09 2.32
N ALA A 109 5.86 3.05 1.80
CA ALA A 109 7.31 2.97 1.81
C ALA A 109 7.89 2.91 3.23
N HIS A 110 7.38 3.73 4.17
CA HIS A 110 7.76 3.66 5.58
C HIS A 110 7.49 2.29 6.19
N ILE A 111 6.28 1.74 5.99
CA ILE A 111 5.93 0.42 6.53
C ILE A 111 6.83 -0.68 5.96
N LEU A 112 7.14 -0.63 4.67
CA LEU A 112 8.05 -1.60 4.05
C LEU A 112 9.47 -1.53 4.62
N GLN A 113 9.96 -0.32 4.91
CA GLN A 113 11.31 -0.12 5.46
C GLN A 113 11.37 -0.55 6.93
N ASP A 114 10.40 -0.11 7.73
CA ASP A 114 10.46 -0.25 9.18
C ASP A 114 9.98 -1.63 9.67
N HIS A 115 9.02 -2.24 8.98
CA HIS A 115 8.35 -3.47 9.44
C HIS A 115 8.51 -4.67 8.50
N TYR A 116 8.72 -4.44 7.20
CA TYR A 116 8.81 -5.52 6.21
C TYR A 116 10.08 -5.45 5.34
N PRO A 117 11.27 -5.30 5.94
CA PRO A 117 12.50 -5.18 5.17
C PRO A 117 12.73 -6.45 4.34
N GLU A 118 13.20 -6.25 3.11
CA GLU A 118 13.59 -7.33 2.18
C GLU A 118 12.51 -8.37 1.82
N ARG A 119 11.23 -8.12 2.14
CA ARG A 119 10.11 -9.01 1.80
C ARG A 119 9.73 -9.03 0.32
N LEU A 120 10.10 -8.00 -0.45
CA LEU A 120 9.88 -8.01 -1.90
C LEU A 120 10.93 -8.88 -2.60
N GLY A 121 10.49 -9.93 -3.29
CA GLY A 121 11.34 -10.74 -4.15
C GLY A 121 11.47 -10.18 -5.56
N VAL A 122 10.33 -9.85 -6.19
CA VAL A 122 10.26 -9.16 -7.49
C VAL A 122 8.97 -8.34 -7.56
N GLY A 123 9.06 -7.13 -8.10
CA GLY A 123 7.90 -6.29 -8.43
C GLY A 123 7.71 -6.25 -9.93
N ILE A 124 6.54 -6.63 -10.43
CA ILE A 124 6.21 -6.59 -11.86
C ILE A 124 5.19 -5.48 -12.08
N LEU A 125 5.53 -4.51 -12.92
CA LEU A 125 4.62 -3.47 -13.38
C LEU A 125 4.13 -3.88 -14.76
N TYR A 126 2.89 -4.37 -14.86
CA TYR A 126 2.32 -4.91 -16.09
C TYR A 126 1.49 -3.85 -16.82
N ASN A 127 1.88 -3.56 -18.07
CA ASN A 127 1.29 -2.52 -18.92
C ASN A 127 1.17 -1.13 -18.27
N PRO A 128 2.21 -0.60 -17.59
CA PRO A 128 2.15 0.75 -17.07
C PRO A 128 1.93 1.75 -18.21
N PRO A 129 1.03 2.74 -18.07
CA PRO A 129 0.81 3.75 -19.09
C PRO A 129 2.05 4.64 -19.21
N LYS A 130 2.29 5.25 -20.38
CA LYS A 130 3.50 6.09 -20.61
C LYS A 130 3.71 7.19 -19.56
N ILE A 131 2.61 7.80 -19.08
CA ILE A 131 2.66 8.84 -18.05
C ILE A 131 3.12 8.32 -16.68
N PHE A 132 3.10 6.99 -16.46
CA PHE A 132 3.58 6.37 -15.24
C PHE A 132 5.07 6.61 -15.01
N GLU A 133 5.89 6.82 -16.03
CA GLU A 133 7.32 7.13 -15.86
C GLU A 133 7.54 8.38 -15.01
N SER A 134 6.71 9.41 -15.19
CA SER A 134 6.73 10.62 -14.37
C SER A 134 6.35 10.33 -12.91
N PHE A 135 5.32 9.53 -12.70
CA PHE A 135 4.93 9.08 -11.36
C PHE A 135 6.03 8.23 -10.71
N TRP A 136 6.64 7.30 -11.45
CA TRP A 136 7.74 6.46 -10.99
C TRP A 136 8.93 7.28 -10.49
N THR A 137 9.25 8.37 -11.19
CA THR A 137 10.32 9.30 -10.80
C THR A 137 10.01 9.99 -9.47
N MET A 138 8.74 10.31 -9.19
CA MET A 138 8.31 10.91 -7.93
C MET A 138 8.35 9.92 -6.75
N VAL A 139 8.03 8.64 -6.99
CA VAL A 139 7.95 7.63 -5.91
C VAL A 139 9.29 6.96 -5.61
N LYS A 140 10.18 6.86 -6.59
CA LYS A 140 11.48 6.21 -6.47
C LYS A 140 12.32 6.70 -5.27
N PRO A 141 12.35 7.99 -4.90
CA PRO A 141 13.08 8.47 -3.72
C PRO A 141 12.61 7.88 -2.39
N PHE A 142 11.36 7.41 -2.31
CA PHE A 142 10.84 6.76 -1.11
C PHE A 142 11.21 5.28 -1.04
N LEU A 143 11.71 4.68 -2.12
CA LEU A 143 12.07 3.26 -2.18
C LEU A 143 13.57 3.09 -1.99
N GLU A 144 13.96 2.15 -1.13
CA GLU A 144 15.38 1.81 -0.97
C GLU A 144 16.00 1.29 -2.28
N PRO A 145 17.32 1.46 -2.47
CA PRO A 145 18.01 1.05 -3.69
C PRO A 145 17.84 -0.41 -4.10
N LYS A 146 17.71 -1.31 -3.13
CA LYS A 146 17.51 -2.74 -3.40
C LYS A 146 16.08 -3.03 -3.89
N THR A 147 15.09 -2.29 -3.40
CA THR A 147 13.68 -2.47 -3.75
C THR A 147 13.43 -2.10 -5.21
N TYR A 148 13.84 -0.91 -5.67
CA TYR A 148 13.58 -0.53 -7.06
C TYR A 148 14.37 -1.37 -8.07
N LYS A 149 15.53 -1.96 -7.69
CA LYS A 149 16.29 -2.89 -8.54
C LYS A 149 15.56 -4.20 -8.80
N LYS A 150 14.61 -4.58 -7.94
CA LYS A 150 13.76 -5.76 -8.08
C LYS A 150 12.52 -5.49 -8.95
N VAL A 151 12.31 -4.25 -9.39
CA VAL A 151 11.14 -3.88 -10.20
C VAL A 151 11.43 -4.12 -11.69
N LYS A 152 10.54 -4.84 -12.36
CA LYS A 152 10.56 -5.09 -13.80
C LYS A 152 9.31 -4.51 -14.45
N PHE A 153 9.50 -3.79 -15.54
CA PHE A 153 8.43 -3.28 -16.39
C PHE A 153 8.13 -4.32 -17.45
N VAL A 154 6.85 -4.66 -17.63
CA VAL A 154 6.40 -5.65 -18.60
C VAL A 154 5.31 -5.05 -19.47
N TYR A 155 5.46 -5.17 -20.79
CA TYR A 155 4.48 -4.72 -21.77
C TYR A 155 3.95 -5.90 -22.60
N SER A 156 2.63 -5.98 -22.79
CA SER A 156 1.94 -7.04 -23.53
C SER A 156 2.28 -7.07 -25.01
N ASN A 157 2.65 -5.91 -25.58
CA ASN A 157 3.05 -5.76 -26.97
C ASN A 157 4.55 -5.95 -27.22
N ASP A 158 5.35 -6.22 -26.18
CA ASP A 158 6.78 -6.50 -26.31
C ASP A 158 7.09 -7.97 -25.98
N PRO A 159 7.47 -8.79 -26.99
CA PRO A 159 7.82 -10.18 -26.78
C PRO A 159 8.97 -10.40 -25.78
N LYS A 160 9.92 -9.46 -25.67
CA LYS A 160 11.02 -9.59 -24.70
C LYS A 160 10.51 -9.45 -23.26
N SER A 161 9.64 -8.47 -23.03
CA SER A 161 8.95 -8.29 -21.76
C SER A 161 8.06 -9.49 -21.40
N GLN A 162 7.36 -10.10 -22.37
CA GLN A 162 6.53 -11.27 -22.11
C GLN A 162 7.33 -12.49 -21.62
N LYS A 163 8.58 -12.65 -22.07
CA LYS A 163 9.47 -13.71 -21.55
C LYS A 163 9.71 -13.59 -20.04
N ILE A 164 9.70 -12.36 -19.48
CA ILE A 164 9.84 -12.16 -18.04
C ILE A 164 8.65 -12.81 -17.29
N ILE A 165 7.44 -12.69 -17.82
CA ILE A 165 6.24 -13.31 -17.24
C ILE A 165 6.34 -14.84 -17.36
N GLU A 166 6.72 -15.34 -18.54
CA GLU A 166 6.93 -16.78 -18.77
C GLU A 166 8.00 -17.38 -17.84
N GLU A 167 9.07 -16.65 -17.55
CA GLU A 167 10.13 -17.10 -16.64
C GLU A 167 9.70 -17.13 -15.18
N ILE A 168 8.82 -16.22 -14.76
CA ILE A 168 8.43 -16.06 -13.35
C ILE A 168 7.18 -16.90 -13.02
N PHE A 169 6.22 -17.00 -13.94
CA PHE A 169 4.89 -17.56 -13.64
C PHE A 169 4.58 -18.81 -14.47
N ASP A 170 3.75 -19.67 -13.89
CA ASP A 170 2.99 -20.66 -14.63
C ASP A 170 1.82 -19.96 -15.35
N LEU A 171 1.92 -19.86 -16.68
CA LEU A 171 0.96 -19.13 -17.49
C LEU A 171 -0.45 -19.74 -17.45
N ASP A 172 -0.61 -21.03 -17.15
CA ASP A 172 -1.96 -21.63 -17.03
C ASP A 172 -2.69 -21.18 -15.78
N LYS A 173 -1.96 -20.71 -14.76
CA LYS A 173 -2.52 -20.20 -13.51
C LYS A 173 -2.72 -18.69 -13.53
N LEU A 174 -1.80 -17.98 -14.21
CA LEU A 174 -1.81 -16.52 -14.31
C LEU A 174 -3.02 -16.02 -15.11
N ASP A 175 -3.62 -14.92 -14.63
CA ASP A 175 -4.75 -14.25 -15.27
C ASP A 175 -4.40 -13.78 -16.70
N VAL A 176 -5.32 -13.96 -17.64
CA VAL A 176 -5.21 -13.48 -19.02
C VAL A 176 -5.02 -11.97 -19.10
N ALA A 177 -5.57 -11.19 -18.16
CA ALA A 177 -5.35 -9.74 -18.07
C ALA A 177 -3.88 -9.39 -17.75
N LEU A 178 -3.13 -10.32 -17.19
CA LEU A 178 -1.74 -10.18 -16.75
C LEU A 178 -0.75 -10.99 -17.63
N GLY A 179 -1.19 -11.40 -18.82
CA GLY A 179 -0.36 -12.13 -19.79
C GLY A 179 -0.36 -13.66 -19.62
N GLY A 180 -1.25 -14.20 -18.78
CA GLY A 180 -1.45 -15.64 -18.64
C GLY A 180 -2.54 -16.21 -19.56
N ARG A 181 -3.03 -17.40 -19.20
CA ARG A 181 -4.06 -18.16 -19.94
C ARG A 181 -5.31 -18.44 -19.11
N ASN A 182 -5.29 -18.13 -17.81
CA ASN A 182 -6.44 -18.30 -16.93
C ASN A 182 -7.48 -17.22 -17.19
N ARG A 183 -8.75 -17.62 -17.39
CA ARG A 183 -9.86 -16.72 -17.70
C ARG A 183 -10.78 -16.44 -16.52
N ALA A 184 -10.48 -16.96 -15.33
CA ALA A 184 -11.35 -16.83 -14.16
C ALA A 184 -11.51 -15.37 -13.71
N GLY A 185 -10.49 -14.54 -13.86
CA GLY A 185 -10.50 -13.17 -13.35
C GLY A 185 -10.50 -13.10 -11.82
N PHE A 186 -10.69 -11.89 -11.29
CA PHE A 186 -10.95 -11.67 -9.87
C PHE A 186 -12.44 -11.91 -9.54
N ASP A 187 -12.70 -12.78 -8.56
CA ASP A 187 -14.02 -13.03 -7.99
C ASP A 187 -14.00 -12.72 -6.48
N TYR A 188 -14.76 -11.70 -6.08
CA TYR A 188 -14.79 -11.28 -4.67
C TYR A 188 -15.36 -12.35 -3.74
N GLN A 189 -16.32 -13.16 -4.17
CA GLN A 189 -16.89 -14.20 -3.32
C GLN A 189 -15.88 -15.34 -3.07
N ALA A 190 -15.10 -15.70 -4.07
CA ALA A 190 -13.99 -16.62 -3.93
C ALA A 190 -12.91 -16.04 -3.00
N TYR A 191 -12.55 -14.77 -3.21
CA TYR A 191 -11.56 -14.11 -2.37
C TYR A 191 -12.04 -13.93 -0.92
N ALA A 192 -13.31 -13.62 -0.68
CA ALA A 192 -13.88 -13.52 0.65
C ALA A 192 -13.88 -14.87 1.39
N ARG A 193 -14.06 -15.99 0.69
CA ARG A 193 -13.86 -17.33 1.27
C ARG A 193 -12.40 -17.55 1.67
N GLN A 194 -11.47 -17.18 0.78
CA GLN A 194 -10.03 -17.25 1.06
C GLN A 194 -9.62 -16.38 2.26
N MET A 195 -10.15 -15.16 2.41
CA MET A 195 -9.92 -14.30 3.58
C MET A 195 -10.38 -14.99 4.87
N LYS A 196 -11.57 -15.62 4.87
CA LYS A 196 -12.06 -16.37 6.04
C LYS A 196 -11.15 -17.54 6.41
N GLU A 197 -10.64 -18.27 5.42
CA GLU A 197 -9.69 -19.36 5.65
C GLU A 197 -8.37 -18.85 6.22
N ASP A 198 -7.89 -17.70 5.72
CA ASP A 198 -6.66 -17.05 6.19
C ASP A 198 -6.83 -16.54 7.63
N ASP A 199 -7.99 -15.97 7.98
CA ASP A 199 -8.32 -15.55 9.34
C ASP A 199 -8.36 -16.75 10.31
N ILE A 200 -9.02 -17.85 9.93
CA ILE A 200 -9.06 -19.09 10.72
C ILE A 200 -7.63 -19.63 10.94
N ARG A 201 -6.81 -19.65 9.88
CA ARG A 201 -5.41 -20.09 9.96
C ARG A 201 -4.63 -19.21 10.93
N LYS A 202 -4.79 -17.90 10.85
CA LYS A 202 -4.12 -16.94 11.74
C LYS A 202 -4.51 -17.16 13.20
N SER A 203 -5.81 -17.33 13.48
CA SER A 203 -6.29 -17.62 14.83
C SER A 203 -5.71 -18.93 15.39
N ASN A 204 -5.67 -19.99 14.58
CA ASN A 204 -5.09 -21.27 14.98
C ASN A 204 -3.58 -21.16 15.27
N PHE A 205 -2.86 -20.39 14.46
CA PHE A 205 -1.43 -20.14 14.66
C PHE A 205 -1.18 -19.42 15.98
N LEU A 206 -1.92 -18.33 16.25
CA LEU A 206 -1.80 -17.56 17.49
C LEU A 206 -2.14 -18.41 18.73
N ASP A 207 -3.20 -19.21 18.66
CA ASP A 207 -3.59 -20.12 19.75
C ASP A 207 -2.52 -21.20 20.00
N SER A 208 -1.84 -21.69 18.95
CA SER A 208 -0.70 -22.62 19.09
C SER A 208 0.54 -21.96 19.69
N SER A 209 0.84 -20.71 19.30
CA SER A 209 2.00 -19.97 19.80
C SER A 209 1.89 -19.58 21.27
N CYS A 210 0.67 -19.37 21.79
CA CYS A 210 0.41 -19.02 23.19
C CYS A 210 0.68 -20.15 24.21
N SER A 211 1.15 -21.31 23.77
CA SER A 211 1.74 -22.36 24.63
C SER A 211 3.22 -22.04 25.01
N SER A 212 3.75 -20.93 24.50
CA SER A 212 5.04 -20.32 24.81
C SER A 212 4.85 -18.80 24.83
N PRO A 213 5.58 -18.02 25.66
CA PRO A 213 5.25 -16.60 25.86
C PRO A 213 5.47 -15.79 24.56
N PRO A 214 4.49 -14.99 24.11
CA PRO A 214 4.61 -14.24 22.87
C PRO A 214 5.37 -12.91 23.06
N ALA A 215 6.16 -12.55 22.05
CA ALA A 215 6.62 -11.17 21.84
C ALA A 215 5.45 -10.38 21.23
N SER A 216 4.75 -9.62 22.05
CA SER A 216 3.61 -8.79 21.64
C SER A 216 4.09 -7.62 20.78
N ILE A 217 3.71 -7.60 19.50
CA ILE A 217 3.68 -6.36 18.70
C ILE A 217 2.22 -5.89 18.71
N LEU A 218 1.86 -5.12 19.73
CA LEU A 218 0.65 -4.30 19.74
C LEU A 218 1.04 -2.93 19.20
N PHE A 219 0.35 -2.50 18.15
CA PHE A 219 0.51 -1.16 17.56
C PHE A 219 -0.14 -0.15 18.51
N GLU A 220 0.66 0.46 19.38
CA GLU A 220 0.20 1.51 20.28
C GLU A 220 0.28 2.86 19.56
N SER A 221 -0.88 3.40 19.20
CA SER A 221 -1.02 4.73 18.59
C SER A 221 -0.49 5.81 19.53
N HIS A 222 0.76 6.22 19.37
CA HIS A 222 1.28 7.43 20.03
C HIS A 222 0.97 8.65 19.17
N GLN A 223 0.14 9.56 19.69
CA GLN A 223 0.10 10.95 19.23
C GLN A 223 1.39 11.65 19.67
N PRO A 224 1.98 12.55 18.87
CA PRO A 224 3.13 13.31 19.31
C PRO A 224 2.70 14.42 20.28
N GLU A 225 3.22 14.37 21.51
CA GLU A 225 3.23 15.50 22.44
C GLU A 225 4.13 16.62 21.89
N SER A 226 3.64 17.85 22.01
CA SER A 226 4.37 19.09 21.70
C SER A 226 5.49 19.33 22.74
N PRO A 227 6.66 19.85 22.34
CA PRO A 227 7.68 20.24 23.31
C PRO A 227 7.30 21.58 23.98
N ASP A 228 7.17 21.55 25.30
CA ASP A 228 7.12 22.74 26.15
C ASP A 228 8.42 23.54 26.01
N LEU A 229 8.29 24.83 25.75
CA LEU A 229 9.38 25.80 25.80
C LEU A 229 9.44 26.39 27.20
N ASP A 230 10.46 26.03 27.96
CA ASP A 230 10.77 26.65 29.24
C ASP A 230 11.22 28.10 29.04
N HIS A 231 10.49 28.99 29.73
CA HIS A 231 10.82 30.37 29.99
C HIS A 231 11.79 30.41 31.17
N ASP A 232 12.97 31.00 31.00
CA ASP A 232 13.62 31.67 32.13
C ASP A 232 14.45 32.88 31.69
N SER A 233 14.19 33.97 32.41
CA SER A 233 14.64 35.33 32.20
C SER A 233 16.03 35.60 32.77
N ASN A 234 16.82 36.47 32.13
CA ASN A 234 17.48 37.55 32.87
C ASN A 234 17.93 38.72 31.99
N ALA A 235 17.91 39.88 32.62
CA ALA A 235 17.83 41.23 32.06
C ALA A 235 19.17 41.95 31.85
N SER A 236 19.05 43.21 31.40
CA SER A 236 20.00 44.35 31.43
C SER A 236 20.82 44.55 30.13
N ASP A 237 20.97 45.73 29.54
CA ASP A 237 20.49 47.10 29.81
C ASP A 237 20.87 48.02 28.61
N GLU A 238 20.33 49.26 28.59
CA GLU A 238 20.71 50.45 27.78
C GLU A 238 20.38 50.42 26.26
N GLY A 239 19.72 51.37 25.60
CA GLY A 239 19.41 52.78 25.87
C GLY A 239 19.72 53.62 24.62
N GLY A 240 18.72 54.31 24.02
CA GLY A 240 18.96 55.52 23.19
C GLY A 240 18.36 55.64 21.76
N LEU A 241 17.19 56.30 21.69
CA LEU A 241 16.78 57.44 20.81
C LEU A 241 16.59 57.33 19.27
N SER A 242 15.31 57.51 18.89
CA SER A 242 14.68 58.41 17.88
C SER A 242 14.92 58.27 16.36
N SER A 243 13.83 58.17 15.58
CA SER A 243 13.34 59.19 14.61
C SER A 243 12.27 58.63 13.66
N GLU A 244 11.36 59.50 13.25
CA GLU A 244 10.08 59.35 12.55
C GLU A 244 10.19 58.99 11.05
N GLY A 245 9.04 58.63 10.42
CA GLY A 245 8.87 58.76 8.97
C GLY A 245 7.78 57.89 8.34
N GLU A 246 6.55 58.38 8.35
CA GLU A 246 5.37 57.87 7.62
C GLU A 246 5.40 58.32 6.14
N ALA A 247 5.07 57.44 5.18
CA ALA A 247 4.60 57.86 3.85
C ALA A 247 3.87 56.75 3.08
N THR A 248 2.62 57.06 2.76
CA THR A 248 1.62 56.43 1.89
C THR A 248 2.08 56.21 0.43
N PRO A 249 1.60 55.17 -0.30
CA PRO A 249 1.65 55.17 -1.77
C PRO A 249 0.29 55.60 -2.38
N PRO A 250 0.28 56.35 -3.50
CA PRO A 250 -0.94 56.70 -4.22
C PRO A 250 -1.30 55.67 -5.30
N ASN A 251 -2.39 55.98 -5.98
CA ASN A 251 -3.42 55.11 -6.51
C ASN A 251 -3.62 55.40 -8.02
N LEU A 252 -4.48 54.59 -8.68
CA LEU A 252 -5.13 54.79 -10.00
C LEU A 252 -4.32 54.48 -11.29
N LYS A 253 -4.76 53.51 -12.13
CA LYS A 253 -5.85 53.55 -13.17
C LYS A 253 -5.49 54.50 -14.33
N CYS A 254 -5.73 54.29 -15.62
CA CYS A 254 -6.39 53.31 -16.51
C CYS A 254 -6.14 53.90 -17.95
N ILE A 255 -6.09 53.18 -19.08
CA ILE A 255 -7.12 53.00 -20.14
C ILE A 255 -6.36 52.97 -21.50
N ASP A 256 -6.89 52.16 -22.43
CA ASP A 256 -6.60 51.92 -23.86
C ASP A 256 -6.44 53.14 -24.80
N GLU A 257 -5.74 52.95 -25.95
CA GLU A 257 -6.33 53.08 -27.30
C GLU A 257 -5.39 52.64 -28.48
N LYS A 258 -6.00 51.91 -29.44
CA LYS A 258 -5.84 51.78 -30.91
C LYS A 258 -4.55 52.29 -31.62
N THR A 259 -4.08 51.66 -32.70
CA THR A 259 -4.58 51.90 -34.09
C THR A 259 -4.10 50.84 -35.11
N GLN A 260 -4.97 50.59 -36.11
CA GLN A 260 -4.84 49.87 -37.40
C GLN A 260 -3.57 50.28 -38.19
N GLY A 261 -2.90 49.46 -39.03
CA GLY A 261 -3.39 48.73 -40.21
C GLY A 261 -3.14 49.55 -41.49
N LEU A 262 -2.12 49.20 -42.29
CA LEU A 262 -1.94 49.68 -43.67
C LEU A 262 -1.29 48.57 -44.55
N SER A 263 -1.95 48.31 -45.67
CA SER A 263 -1.57 47.42 -46.78
C SER A 263 -0.75 48.18 -47.83
N LEU A 264 0.08 47.45 -48.61
CA LEU A 264 0.69 47.72 -49.95
C LEU A 264 1.82 46.65 -50.08
N ASN A 265 1.93 45.73 -51.03
CA ASN A 265 1.37 45.46 -52.36
C ASN A 265 1.18 43.95 -52.55
#